data_AF-A0A7S1F048-F1
#
_entry.id   AF-A0A7S1F048-F1
#
_cell.length_a   1.000
_cell.length_b   1.000
_cell.length_c   1.000
_cell.angle_alpha   90.00
_cell.angle_beta   90.00
_cell.angle_gamma   90.00
#
_symmetry.space_group_name_H-M   'P 1'
#
loop_
_entity.id
_entity.type
_entity.pdbx_description
1 polymer ?
#
loop_
_entity_poly.entity_id
_entity_poly.type
_entity_poly.pdbx_seq_one_letter_code
_entity_poly.pdbx_strand_id
1 'polypeptide(L)'
;ANLCGNGGGDDSIACLDSTPSHRLEYHIETYVQSGKLMYGYDKIASHPGSAAVVVREWQDSSGNWFRWFYCENWNGPKGVWALYFQEETSTTSGYCYIDQQR
;
A
#
# COMPACT_ATOMS: atom_id res chain seq x y z
N ALA A 1 11.17 -2.34 9.18
CA ALA A 1 10.41 -2.59 10.41
C ALA A 1 10.69 -1.45 11.37
N ASN A 2 9.67 -1.07 12.15
CA ASN A 2 9.71 0.09 13.05
C ASN A 2 9.82 1.43 12.31
N LEU A 3 9.00 1.60 11.28
CA LEU A 3 8.92 2.83 10.48
C LEU A 3 8.38 4.01 11.29
N CYS A 4 7.35 3.79 12.13
CA CYS A 4 6.75 4.84 12.95
C CYS A 4 7.41 5.01 14.33
N GLY A 5 8.36 4.14 14.71
CA GLY A 5 9.13 4.27 15.96
C GLY A 5 8.61 3.47 17.17
N ASN A 6 7.44 2.82 17.09
CA ASN A 6 6.83 2.08 18.22
C ASN A 6 6.88 0.54 18.09
N GLY A 7 7.97 -0.01 17.57
CA GLY A 7 8.21 -1.45 17.45
C GLY A 7 7.59 -2.10 16.21
N GLY A 8 6.90 -1.33 15.36
CA GLY A 8 6.43 -1.74 14.04
C GLY A 8 5.01 -2.31 13.97
N GLY A 9 4.40 -2.64 15.11
CA GLY A 9 3.03 -3.16 15.15
C GLY A 9 1.96 -2.15 14.78
N ASP A 10 2.31 -0.87 14.83
CA ASP A 10 1.52 0.28 14.41
C ASP A 10 2.08 0.96 13.15
N ASP A 11 3.03 0.33 12.45
CA ASP A 11 3.59 0.89 11.22
C ASP A 11 2.47 1.20 10.22
N SER A 12 2.51 2.41 9.67
CA SER A 12 1.63 2.95 8.64
C SER A 12 2.48 3.25 7.40
N ILE A 13 1.86 3.20 6.22
CA ILE A 13 2.55 3.56 4.97
C ILE A 13 2.89 5.06 4.95
N ALA A 14 2.17 5.88 5.73
CA ALA A 14 2.44 7.30 5.88
C ALA A 14 3.74 7.59 6.66
N CYS A 15 4.26 6.62 7.42
CA CYS A 15 5.54 6.75 8.12
C CYS A 15 6.76 6.50 7.22
N LEU A 16 6.58 6.14 5.94
CA LEU A 16 7.69 6.02 5.00
C LEU A 16 8.36 7.38 4.82
N ASP A 17 9.66 7.45 5.10
CA ASP A 17 10.48 8.61 4.78
C ASP A 17 10.67 8.77 3.26
N SER A 18 11.30 9.87 2.85
CA SER A 18 11.36 10.27 1.44
C SER A 18 11.95 9.18 0.54
N THR A 19 13.03 8.53 0.95
CA THR A 19 13.75 7.57 0.10
C THR A 19 12.93 6.29 -0.13
N PRO A 20 12.44 5.58 0.90
CA PRO A 20 11.56 4.43 0.73
C PRO A 20 10.24 4.78 0.03
N SER A 21 9.67 5.95 0.26
CA SER A 21 8.45 6.40 -0.41
C SER A 21 8.68 6.58 -1.92
N HIS A 22 9.79 7.20 -2.34
CA HIS A 22 10.17 7.28 -3.76
C HIS A 22 10.43 5.91 -4.38
N ARG A 23 11.07 5.01 -3.63
CA ARG A 23 11.34 3.65 -4.10
C ARG A 23 10.05 2.86 -4.29
N LEU A 24 9.07 3.01 -3.40
CA LEU A 24 7.75 2.40 -3.54
C LEU A 24 7.08 2.88 -4.84
N GLU A 25 7.05 4.19 -5.07
CA GLU A 25 6.46 4.75 -6.30
C GLU A 25 7.17 4.24 -7.57
N TYR A 26 8.50 4.14 -7.54
CA TYR A 26 9.27 3.55 -8.64
C TYR A 26 8.94 2.07 -8.89
N HIS A 27 8.72 1.28 -7.83
CA HIS A 27 8.32 -0.11 -7.98
C HIS A 27 6.91 -0.26 -8.55
N ILE A 28 5.97 0.60 -8.14
CA ILE A 28 4.62 0.65 -8.72
C ILE A 28 4.72 0.92 -10.23
N GLU A 29 5.46 1.96 -10.63
CA GLU A 29 5.73 2.27 -12.04
C GLU A 29 6.29 1.06 -12.80
N THR A 30 7.29 0.40 -12.22
CA THR A 30 7.93 -0.78 -12.86
C THR A 30 6.93 -1.93 -13.05
N TYR A 31 6.03 -2.16 -12.10
CA TYR A 31 5.00 -3.20 -12.23
C TYR A 31 3.93 -2.84 -13.25
N VAL A 32 3.54 -1.56 -13.33
CA VAL A 32 2.62 -1.08 -14.37
C VAL A 32 3.24 -1.22 -15.75
N GLN A 33 4.47 -0.73 -15.94
CA GLN A 33 5.18 -0.79 -17.23
C GLN A 33 5.43 -2.23 -17.70
N SER A 34 5.64 -3.16 -16.76
CA SER A 34 5.83 -4.58 -17.09
C SER A 34 4.52 -5.36 -17.27
N GLY A 35 3.36 -4.71 -17.17
CA GLY A 35 2.05 -5.34 -17.31
C GLY A 35 1.71 -6.31 -16.18
N LYS A 36 2.39 -6.22 -15.02
CA LYS A 36 2.15 -7.05 -13.84
C LYS A 36 1.12 -6.46 -12.88
N LEU A 37 0.89 -5.16 -13.00
CA LEU A 37 -0.08 -4.39 -12.23
C LEU A 37 -0.88 -3.54 -13.22
N MET A 38 -2.20 -3.58 -13.14
CA MET A 38 -3.04 -2.58 -13.79
C MET A 38 -3.33 -1.46 -12.80
N TYR A 39 -3.77 -0.31 -13.28
CA TYR A 39 -4.20 0.80 -12.43
C TYR A 39 -5.61 1.21 -12.82
N GLY A 40 -6.29 1.91 -11.91
CA GLY A 40 -7.65 2.39 -12.11
C GLY A 40 -8.69 1.60 -11.31
N TYR A 41 -9.69 2.30 -10.80
CA TYR A 41 -10.82 1.72 -10.08
C TYR A 41 -11.54 0.61 -10.87
N ASP A 42 -11.69 0.77 -12.19
CA ASP A 42 -12.35 -0.21 -13.05
C ASP A 42 -11.55 -1.52 -13.24
N LYS A 43 -10.29 -1.55 -12.80
CA LYS A 43 -9.38 -2.72 -12.90
C LYS A 43 -9.25 -3.49 -11.59
N ILE A 44 -9.99 -3.14 -10.54
CA ILE A 44 -9.86 -3.78 -9.22
C ILE A 44 -10.05 -5.31 -9.31
N ALA A 45 -11.07 -5.76 -10.04
CA ALA A 45 -11.39 -7.18 -10.20
C ALA A 45 -10.68 -7.85 -11.40
N SER A 46 -9.74 -7.17 -12.07
CA SER A 46 -9.02 -7.73 -13.22
C SER A 46 -7.82 -8.58 -12.80
N HIS A 47 -7.31 -9.41 -13.72
CA HIS A 47 -6.10 -10.23 -13.50
C HIS A 47 -5.17 -10.17 -14.73
N PRO A 48 -4.05 -9.42 -14.69
CA PRO A 48 -3.62 -8.51 -13.60
C PRO A 48 -4.65 -7.41 -13.35
N GLY A 49 -4.68 -6.88 -12.13
CA GLY A 49 -5.65 -5.86 -11.70
C GLY A 49 -4.98 -4.74 -10.94
N SER A 50 -5.78 -3.82 -10.42
CA SER A 50 -5.31 -2.69 -9.60
C SER A 50 -5.44 -2.92 -8.10
N ALA A 51 -6.12 -3.99 -7.68
CA ALA A 51 -6.24 -4.35 -6.27
C ALA A 51 -4.85 -4.51 -5.63
N ALA A 52 -4.63 -3.82 -4.52
CA ALA A 52 -3.38 -3.85 -3.78
C ALA A 52 -3.67 -3.76 -2.28
N VAL A 53 -2.78 -4.31 -1.46
CA VAL A 53 -2.84 -4.20 0.00
C VAL A 53 -1.44 -3.89 0.51
N VAL A 54 -1.37 -3.20 1.65
CA VAL A 54 -0.10 -3.00 2.36
C VAL A 54 0.05 -4.10 3.39
N VAL A 55 1.28 -4.58 3.56
CA VAL A 55 1.63 -5.52 4.62
C VAL A 55 2.64 -4.85 5.55
N ARG A 56 2.37 -4.92 6.85
CA ARG A 56 3.37 -4.63 7.89
C ARG A 56 3.75 -5.91 8.61
N GLU A 57 5.02 -5.99 8.98
CA GLU A 57 5.60 -7.09 9.73
C GLU A 57 6.39 -6.53 10.91
N TRP A 58 6.19 -7.14 12.08
CA TRP A 58 6.87 -6.73 13.31
C TRP A 58 7.12 -7.93 14.21
N GLN A 59 7.99 -7.73 15.19
CA GLN A 59 8.36 -8.74 16.16
C GLN A 59 7.98 -8.25 17.57
N ASP A 60 7.40 -9.12 18.40
CA ASP A 60 7.20 -8.80 19.82
C ASP A 60 8.48 -8.99 20.65
N SER A 61 8.42 -8.66 21.93
CA SER A 61 9.55 -8.81 22.86
C SER A 61 9.95 -10.26 23.13
N SER A 62 9.09 -11.22 22.80
CA SER A 62 9.36 -12.67 22.92
C SER A 62 9.98 -13.25 21.65
N GLY A 63 10.18 -12.42 20.61
CA GLY A 63 10.74 -12.84 19.33
C GLY A 63 9.72 -13.41 18.34
N ASN A 64 8.42 -13.35 18.63
CA ASN A 64 7.38 -13.83 17.73
C ASN A 64 7.16 -12.83 16.59
N TRP A 65 7.05 -13.33 15.36
CA TRP A 65 6.75 -12.50 14.19
C TRP A 65 5.25 -12.42 13.93
N PHE A 66 4.80 -11.21 13.62
CA PHE A 66 3.42 -10.91 13.28
C PHE A 66 3.36 -10.23 11.92
N ARG A 67 2.23 -10.43 11.24
CA ARG A 67 1.92 -9.82 9.95
C ARG A 67 0.51 -9.28 9.99
N TRP A 68 0.33 -8.09 9.46
CA TRP A 68 -0.98 -7.48 9.30
C TRP A 68 -1.12 -6.90 7.91
N PHE A 69 -2.19 -7.28 7.22
CA PHE A 69 -2.57 -6.73 5.93
C PHE A 69 -3.58 -5.62 6.17
N TYR A 70 -3.36 -4.47 5.55
CA TYR A 70 -4.22 -3.31 5.75
C TYR A 70 -4.31 -2.46 4.49
N CYS A 71 -5.21 -1.51 4.61
CA CYS A 71 -5.63 -0.59 3.59
C CYS A 71 -5.48 0.82 4.13
N GLU A 72 -4.78 1.68 3.40
CA GLU A 72 -4.55 3.06 3.79
C GLU A 72 -4.34 3.91 2.54
N ASN A 73 -4.80 5.16 2.57
CA ASN A 73 -4.51 6.11 1.51
C ASN A 73 -3.01 6.47 1.52
N TRP A 74 -2.38 6.43 0.34
CA TRP A 74 -0.99 6.86 0.18
C TRP A 74 -0.81 7.57 -1.15
N ASN A 75 -0.14 8.72 -1.10
CA ASN A 75 0.24 9.48 -2.29
C ASN A 75 1.75 9.35 -2.52
N GLY A 76 2.11 8.87 -3.70
CA GLY A 76 3.49 8.85 -4.17
C GLY A 76 4.11 10.26 -4.22
N PRO A 77 5.37 10.41 -3.80
CA PRO A 77 6.03 11.72 -3.68
C PRO A 77 6.31 12.42 -5.02
N LYS A 78 6.32 11.71 -6.16
CA LYS A 78 6.39 12.32 -7.50
C LYS A 78 5.02 12.73 -8.03
N GLY A 79 3.94 12.37 -7.34
CA GLY A 79 2.57 12.67 -7.76
C GLY A 79 2.12 11.86 -8.97
N VAL A 80 2.67 10.67 -9.21
CA VAL A 80 2.26 9.82 -10.35
C VAL A 80 1.31 8.74 -9.88
N TRP A 81 1.64 8.03 -8.81
CA TRP A 81 0.87 6.87 -8.33
C TRP A 81 0.32 7.10 -6.93
N ALA A 82 -0.87 6.57 -6.66
CA ALA A 82 -1.45 6.54 -5.32
C ALA A 82 -2.06 5.16 -5.02
N LEU A 83 -2.10 4.83 -3.74
CA LEU A 83 -2.94 3.77 -3.19
C LEU A 83 -4.18 4.44 -2.61
N TYR A 84 -5.35 4.13 -3.16
CA TYR A 84 -6.62 4.61 -2.66
C TYR A 84 -7.23 3.56 -1.76
N PHE A 85 -7.74 3.97 -0.61
CA PHE A 85 -8.63 3.20 0.23
C PHE A 85 -10.05 3.73 0.07
N GLN A 86 -10.98 2.84 -0.21
CA GLN A 86 -12.39 3.15 -0.24
C GLN A 86 -13.14 2.23 0.72
N GLU A 87 -13.81 2.85 1.70
CA GLU A 87 -14.73 2.15 2.59
C GLU A 87 -15.94 1.64 1.81
N GLU A 88 -16.33 0.40 2.08
CA GLU A 88 -17.56 -0.15 1.58
C GLU A 88 -18.70 0.27 2.52
N THR A 89 -19.72 0.94 1.98
CA THR A 89 -20.77 1.60 2.77
C THR A 89 -21.62 0.67 3.63
N SER A 90 -21.51 -0.65 3.42
CA SER A 90 -22.32 -1.68 4.08
C SER A 90 -21.55 -2.52 5.10
N THR A 91 -20.23 -2.35 5.22
CA THR A 91 -19.36 -3.15 6.09
C THR A 91 -18.33 -2.27 6.81
N THR A 92 -17.62 -2.81 7.81
CA THR A 92 -16.40 -2.18 8.33
C THR A 92 -15.18 -2.51 7.46
N SER A 93 -15.42 -2.97 6.22
CA SER A 93 -14.38 -3.38 5.27
C SER A 93 -14.33 -2.38 4.12
N GLY A 94 -13.25 -2.45 3.36
CA GLY A 94 -13.08 -1.66 2.17
C GLY A 94 -12.06 -2.32 1.27
N TYR A 95 -11.78 -1.69 0.14
CA TYR A 95 -10.80 -2.17 -0.81
C TYR A 95 -9.75 -1.09 -1.06
N CYS A 96 -8.56 -1.55 -1.45
CA CYS A 96 -7.52 -0.68 -1.90
C CYS A 96 -7.07 -0.99 -3.31
N TYR A 97 -6.71 0.06 -4.02
CA TYR A 97 -6.31 -0.05 -5.41
C TYR A 97 -5.29 1.01 -5.78
N ILE A 98 -4.43 0.65 -6.74
CA ILE A 98 -3.47 1.57 -7.35
C ILE A 98 -4.16 2.35 -8.46
N ASP A 99 -4.00 3.67 -8.46
CA ASP A 99 -4.43 4.54 -9.54
C ASP A 99 -3.42 5.67 -9.76
N GLN A 100 -3.56 6.35 -10.91
CA GLN A 100 -2.80 7.57 -11.18
C GLN A 100 -3.37 8.75 -10.40
N GLN A 101 -2.49 9.55 -9.81
CA GLN A 101 -2.90 10.83 -9.24
C GLN A 101 -3.29 11.78 -10.39
N ARG A 102 -4.48 12.38 -10.30
CA ARG A 102 -5.00 13.34 -11.28
C ARG A 102 -4.72 14.77 -10.86
#